data_AF-A0A1V4S7Y0-F1
#
_entry.id   AF-A0A1V4S7Y0-F1
#
_cell.length_a   1.000
_cell.length_b   1.000
_cell.length_c   1.000
_cell.angle_alpha   90.00
_cell.angle_beta   90.00
_cell.angle_gamma   90.00
#
_symmetry.space_group_name_H-M   'P 1'
#
loop_
_entity.id
_entity.type
_entity.pdbx_description
1 polymer ?
#
loop_
_entity_poly.entity_id
_entity_poly.type
_entity_poly.pdbx_seq_one_letter_code
_entity_poly.pdbx_strand_id
1 'polypeptide(L)'
;MLAVDNSDLSLRPGMTATAEIVVKRVKEALLVPNTALRFTPPKRKKAAKENRGLLGALLPHRPKRESSEKRQNVVLKGKQRLVWTLRKGKPAAVPVTVGVTDGRMTEVLAGNIKEGMSLLTNMVIPRNE
;
A
#
# COMPACT_ATOMS: atom_id res chain seq x y z
N MET A 1 -12.93 29.20 -20.57
CA MET A 1 -12.61 30.35 -19.70
C MET A 1 -13.15 30.07 -18.31
N LEU A 2 -12.40 30.44 -17.27
CA LEU A 2 -12.86 30.40 -15.87
C LEU A 2 -13.28 31.83 -15.49
N ALA A 3 -14.49 31.98 -14.95
CA ALA A 3 -15.03 33.27 -14.49
C ALA A 3 -15.46 33.15 -13.03
N VAL A 4 -15.33 34.23 -12.29
CA VAL A 4 -15.71 34.34 -10.87
C VAL A 4 -16.48 35.63 -10.69
N ASP A 5 -17.46 35.63 -9.80
CA ASP A 5 -18.14 36.85 -9.37
C ASP A 5 -17.20 37.67 -8.49
N ASN A 6 -17.03 38.95 -8.83
CA ASN A 6 -16.22 39.92 -8.10
C ASN A 6 -17.00 41.24 -7.93
N SER A 7 -18.32 41.15 -7.74
CA SER A 7 -19.21 42.30 -7.50
C SER A 7 -18.83 43.13 -6.28
N ASP A 8 -18.12 42.53 -5.32
CA ASP A 8 -17.60 43.19 -4.12
C ASP A 8 -16.22 43.84 -4.31
N LEU A 9 -15.61 43.72 -5.51
CA LEU A 9 -14.29 44.24 -5.86
C LEU A 9 -13.14 43.74 -4.96
N SER A 10 -13.32 42.58 -4.32
CA SER A 10 -12.32 41.98 -3.43
C SER A 10 -11.07 41.52 -4.18
N LEU A 11 -11.20 41.18 -5.47
CA LEU A 11 -10.11 40.68 -6.31
C LEU A 11 -9.58 41.77 -7.24
N ARG A 12 -8.25 41.93 -7.27
CA ARG A 12 -7.54 42.82 -8.21
C ARG A 12 -6.88 42.01 -9.34
N PRO A 13 -6.72 42.62 -10.54
CA PRO A 13 -5.93 42.02 -11.60
C PRO A 13 -4.50 41.68 -11.13
N GLY A 14 -4.00 40.50 -11.50
CA GLY A 14 -2.67 40.03 -11.12
C GLY A 14 -2.59 39.29 -9.78
N MET A 15 -3.71 39.12 -9.04
CA MET A 15 -3.73 38.26 -7.87
C MET A 15 -3.64 36.77 -8.27
N THR A 16 -2.79 36.02 -7.57
CA THR A 16 -2.67 34.58 -7.72
C THR A 16 -3.76 33.88 -6.90
N ALA A 17 -4.52 32.98 -7.52
CA ALA A 17 -5.51 32.16 -6.86
C ALA A 17 -5.22 30.66 -7.06
N THR A 18 -5.65 29.84 -6.11
CA THR A 18 -5.71 28.39 -6.27
C THR A 18 -7.12 28.01 -6.69
N ALA A 19 -7.27 27.33 -7.82
CA ALA A 19 -8.55 26.80 -8.27
C ALA A 19 -8.61 25.30 -7.97
N GLU A 20 -9.71 24.85 -7.36
CA GLU A 20 -10.03 23.43 -7.22
C GLU A 20 -10.94 22.99 -8.37
N ILE A 21 -10.50 22.00 -9.15
CA ILE A 21 -11.24 21.51 -10.31
C ILE A 21 -11.66 20.06 -10.06
N VAL A 22 -12.96 19.82 -10.00
CA VAL A 22 -13.52 18.46 -9.86
C VAL A 22 -13.45 17.74 -11.20
N VAL A 23 -12.49 16.83 -11.36
CA VAL A 23 -12.28 16.09 -12.61
C VAL A 23 -13.16 14.84 -12.75
N LYS A 24 -13.57 14.24 -11.64
CA LYS A 24 -14.43 13.06 -11.61
C LYS A 24 -15.16 12.97 -10.27
N ARG A 25 -16.44 12.59 -10.31
CA ARG A 25 -17.21 12.23 -9.13
C ARG A 25 -17.67 10.78 -9.27
N VAL A 26 -17.36 9.96 -8.28
CA VAL A 26 -17.85 8.58 -8.19
C VAL A 26 -18.72 8.49 -6.94
N LYS A 27 -19.92 7.95 -7.07
CA LYS A 27 -20.84 7.70 -5.96
C LYS A 27 -20.81 6.21 -5.63
N GLU A 28 -21.07 5.86 -4.37
CA GLU A 28 -21.22 4.46 -3.93
C GLU A 28 -20.00 3.58 -4.24
N ALA A 29 -18.80 4.17 -4.19
CA ALA A 29 -17.55 3.45 -4.42
C ALA A 29 -17.09 2.69 -3.17
N LEU A 30 -16.60 1.47 -3.36
CA LEU A 30 -15.85 0.78 -2.32
C LEU A 30 -14.45 1.39 -2.22
N LEU A 31 -14.14 1.97 -1.06
CA LEU A 31 -12.88 2.68 -0.82
C LEU A 31 -11.94 1.90 0.08
N VAL A 32 -10.66 1.93 -0.25
CA VAL A 32 -9.58 1.42 0.61
C VAL A 32 -8.56 2.52 0.91
N PRO A 33 -8.00 2.57 2.13
CA PRO A 33 -6.90 3.47 2.44
C PRO A 33 -5.66 3.18 1.59
N ASN A 34 -4.99 4.23 1.12
CA ASN A 34 -3.74 4.10 0.36
C ASN A 34 -2.62 3.42 1.17
N THR A 35 -2.69 3.48 2.50
CA THR A 35 -1.79 2.76 3.41
C THR A 35 -1.95 1.24 3.31
N ALA A 36 -3.18 0.72 3.18
CA ALA A 36 -3.43 -0.72 3.02
C ALA A 36 -2.88 -1.26 1.69
N LEU A 37 -2.94 -0.46 0.62
CA LEU A 37 -2.38 -0.81 -0.70
C LEU A 37 -0.86 -0.83 -0.73
N ARG A 38 -0.21 -0.09 0.17
CA ARG A 38 1.26 0.00 0.28
C ARG A 38 1.82 -0.96 1.34
N PHE A 39 0.98 -1.45 2.25
CA PHE A 39 1.41 -2.32 3.33
C PHE A 39 1.89 -3.67 2.80
N THR A 40 3.04 -4.13 3.32
CA THR A 40 3.56 -5.48 3.11
C THR A 40 3.96 -6.03 4.46
N PRO A 41 3.37 -7.16 4.92
CA PRO A 41 3.73 -7.75 6.20
C PRO A 41 5.23 -8.09 6.25
N PRO A 42 5.92 -7.79 7.36
CA PRO A 42 7.29 -8.22 7.56
C PRO A 42 7.35 -9.75 7.57
N LYS A 43 8.27 -10.33 6.80
CA LYS A 43 8.56 -11.78 6.87
C LYS A 43 9.27 -12.06 8.18
N ARG A 44 8.64 -12.81 9.08
CA ARG A 44 9.34 -13.38 10.26
C ARG A 44 10.40 -14.34 9.70
N LYS A 45 11.68 -13.96 9.73
CA LYS A 45 12.80 -14.88 9.44
C LYS A 45 12.62 -16.06 10.41
N LYS A 46 12.13 -17.20 9.92
CA LYS A 46 12.25 -18.45 10.70
C LYS A 46 13.75 -18.63 10.89
N ALA A 47 14.22 -18.68 12.13
CA ALA A 47 15.58 -19.10 12.41
C ALA A 47 15.80 -20.40 11.64
N ALA A 48 16.68 -20.37 10.64
CA ALA A 48 17.08 -21.58 9.96
C ALA A 48 17.57 -22.50 11.06
N LYS A 49 16.91 -23.65 11.23
CA LYS A 49 17.37 -24.70 12.13
C LYS A 49 18.74 -25.10 11.60
N GLU A 50 19.77 -24.57 12.22
CA GLU A 50 21.15 -24.78 11.86
C GLU A 50 21.54 -26.18 12.35
N ASN A 51 21.09 -27.21 11.64
CA ASN A 51 21.83 -28.47 11.59
C ASN A 51 23.05 -28.26 10.69
N ARG A 52 23.92 -27.28 11.01
CA ARG A 52 25.29 -27.30 10.50
C ARG A 52 26.06 -28.20 11.44
N GLY A 53 26.11 -29.48 11.09
CA GLY A 53 27.07 -30.40 11.69
C GLY A 53 28.48 -29.84 11.55
N LEU A 54 29.37 -30.30 12.44
CA LEU A 54 30.75 -29.85 12.62
C LEU A 54 31.60 -29.77 11.33
N LEU A 55 31.16 -30.43 10.24
CA LEU A 55 31.78 -30.38 8.90
C LEU A 55 31.53 -29.06 8.14
N GLY A 56 30.54 -28.26 8.53
CA GLY A 56 30.21 -26.98 7.87
C GLY A 56 31.07 -25.79 8.31
N ALA A 57 31.90 -25.96 9.35
CA ALA A 57 32.71 -24.91 9.96
C ALA A 57 34.11 -24.73 9.33
N LEU A 58 34.54 -25.65 8.46
CA LEU A 58 35.89 -25.67 7.87
C LEU A 58 35.95 -25.16 6.42
N LEU A 59 34.81 -24.80 5.82
CA LEU A 59 34.78 -24.25 4.46
C LEU A 59 34.73 -22.72 4.50
N PRO A 60 35.63 -22.00 3.80
CA PRO A 60 35.57 -20.55 3.70
C PRO A 60 34.28 -20.14 2.99
N HIS A 61 33.33 -19.64 3.78
CA HIS A 61 32.02 -19.23 3.27
C HIS A 61 32.19 -17.91 2.51
N ARG A 62 31.88 -17.90 1.21
CA ARG A 62 31.73 -16.65 0.47
C ARG A 62 30.65 -15.82 1.18
N PRO A 63 30.87 -14.52 1.46
CA PRO A 63 29.84 -13.68 2.03
C PRO A 63 28.67 -13.68 1.05
N LYS A 64 27.58 -14.35 1.46
CA LYS A 64 26.31 -14.25 0.76
C LYS A 64 25.91 -12.81 0.95
N ARG A 65 26.21 -11.96 -0.04
CA ARG A 65 25.50 -10.68 -0.25
C ARG A 65 24.05 -11.04 0.01
N GLU A 66 23.46 -10.47 1.05
CA GLU A 66 22.02 -10.51 1.24
C GLU A 66 21.46 -9.87 -0.03
N SER A 67 21.25 -10.69 -1.06
CA SER A 67 20.48 -10.36 -2.24
C SER A 67 19.17 -9.96 -1.67
N SER A 68 18.96 -8.65 -1.58
CA SER A 68 17.84 -7.95 -0.98
C SER A 68 16.63 -8.78 -1.30
N GLU A 69 16.20 -9.60 -0.33
CA GLU A 69 15.29 -10.72 -0.61
C GLU A 69 14.13 -10.11 -1.34
N LYS A 70 13.99 -10.47 -2.62
CA LYS A 70 13.02 -9.94 -3.57
C LYS A 70 11.81 -9.51 -2.75
N ARG A 71 11.66 -8.19 -2.54
CA ARG A 71 10.38 -7.63 -2.13
C ARG A 71 9.40 -8.38 -2.99
N GLN A 72 8.50 -9.12 -2.38
CA GLN A 72 7.52 -9.93 -3.10
C GLN A 72 6.53 -8.92 -3.70
N ASN A 73 7.05 -8.03 -4.55
CA ASN A 73 6.37 -7.29 -5.56
C ASN A 73 5.89 -8.40 -6.48
N VAL A 74 4.74 -8.97 -6.13
CA VAL A 74 3.88 -9.55 -7.13
C VAL A 74 3.82 -8.48 -8.21
N VAL A 75 4.40 -8.78 -9.39
CA VAL A 75 4.45 -7.83 -10.51
C VAL A 75 3.05 -7.74 -11.05
N LEU A 76 2.22 -6.98 -10.35
CA LEU A 76 0.85 -6.70 -10.71
C LEU A 76 0.91 -5.65 -11.82
N LYS A 77 0.56 -6.06 -13.03
CA LYS A 77 0.56 -5.16 -14.19
C LYS A 77 -0.58 -4.13 -14.02
N GLY A 78 -0.30 -2.87 -14.31
CA GLY A 78 -1.29 -1.80 -14.37
C GLY A 78 -1.99 -1.50 -13.03
N LYS A 79 -3.32 -1.60 -13.02
CA LYS A 79 -4.23 -1.25 -11.91
C LYS A 79 -4.39 -2.35 -10.85
N GLN A 80 -3.71 -3.48 -10.98
CA GLN A 80 -3.79 -4.54 -9.98
C GLN A 80 -2.92 -4.20 -8.76
N ARG A 81 -3.46 -4.40 -7.55
CA ARG A 81 -2.80 -4.16 -6.26
C ARG A 81 -3.12 -5.30 -5.29
N LEU A 82 -2.35 -5.39 -4.20
CA LEU A 82 -2.63 -6.31 -3.10
C LEU A 82 -3.01 -5.50 -1.88
N VAL A 83 -4.04 -5.95 -1.19
CA VAL A 83 -4.33 -5.57 0.19
C VAL A 83 -4.19 -6.79 1.06
N TRP A 84 -3.96 -6.58 2.35
CA TRP A 84 -3.82 -7.66 3.31
C TRP A 84 -4.97 -7.63 4.30
N THR A 85 -5.54 -8.78 4.61
CA THR A 85 -6.53 -8.96 5.68
C THR A 85 -6.00 -9.98 6.69
N LEU A 86 -6.64 -10.07 7.85
CA LEU A 86 -6.25 -11.04 8.88
C LEU A 86 -7.16 -12.27 8.79
N ARG A 87 -6.58 -13.44 8.52
CA ARG A 87 -7.30 -14.73 8.56
C ARG A 87 -6.63 -15.65 9.57
N LYS A 88 -7.35 -16.08 10.60
CA LYS A 88 -6.84 -16.93 11.69
C LYS A 88 -5.54 -16.37 12.31
N GLY A 89 -5.51 -15.04 12.54
CA GLY A 89 -4.35 -14.34 13.11
C GLY A 89 -3.14 -14.19 12.17
N LYS A 90 -3.25 -14.56 10.89
CA LYS A 90 -2.16 -14.46 9.91
C LYS A 90 -2.54 -13.50 8.77
N PRO A 91 -1.62 -12.63 8.30
CA PRO A 91 -1.84 -11.82 7.12
C PRO A 91 -2.13 -12.70 5.90
N ALA A 92 -3.23 -12.44 5.23
CA ALA A 92 -3.66 -13.08 4.00
C ALA A 92 -3.79 -12.03 2.90
N ALA A 93 -3.14 -12.26 1.76
CA ALA A 93 -3.18 -11.34 0.63
C ALA A 93 -4.49 -11.47 -0.14
N VAL A 94 -5.07 -10.34 -0.54
CA VAL A 94 -6.26 -10.24 -1.36
C VAL A 94 -5.93 -9.38 -2.57
N PRO A 95 -5.91 -9.95 -3.79
CA PRO A 95 -5.70 -9.16 -5.00
C PRO A 95 -6.95 -8.31 -5.28
N VAL A 96 -6.72 -7.06 -5.65
CA VAL A 96 -7.75 -6.09 -6.01
C VAL A 96 -7.34 -5.33 -7.27
N THR A 97 -8.32 -4.88 -8.05
CA THR A 97 -8.13 -3.92 -9.14
C THR A 97 -8.60 -2.56 -8.66
N VAL A 98 -7.73 -1.56 -8.72
CA VAL A 98 -8.02 -0.21 -8.24
C VAL A 98 -8.46 0.75 -9.34
N GLY A 99 -9.26 1.74 -8.96
CA GLY A 99 -9.79 2.81 -9.80
C GLY A 99 -9.13 4.15 -9.49
N VAL A 100 -9.94 5.20 -9.40
CA VAL A 100 -9.45 6.55 -9.09
C VAL A 100 -9.09 6.71 -7.61
N THR A 101 -8.21 7.65 -7.30
CA THR A 101 -7.83 8.01 -5.94
C THR A 101 -8.10 9.50 -5.72
N ASP A 102 -8.49 9.87 -4.51
CA ASP A 102 -8.59 11.24 -4.04
C ASP A 102 -7.32 11.69 -3.28
N GLY A 103 -6.25 10.89 -3.33
CA GLY A 103 -4.99 11.09 -2.63
C GLY A 103 -4.89 10.38 -1.28
N ARG A 104 -6.01 10.09 -0.61
CA ARG A 104 -6.04 9.40 0.70
C ARG A 104 -6.63 8.00 0.58
N MET A 105 -7.71 7.88 -0.18
CA MET A 105 -8.45 6.67 -0.46
C MET A 105 -8.36 6.34 -1.95
N THR A 106 -8.51 5.06 -2.27
CA THR A 106 -8.57 4.58 -3.65
C THR A 106 -9.81 3.71 -3.83
N GLU A 107 -10.51 3.93 -4.93
CA GLU A 107 -11.63 3.12 -5.40
C GLU A 107 -11.17 1.69 -5.71
N VAL A 108 -11.94 0.69 -5.30
CA VAL A 108 -11.76 -0.71 -5.72
C VAL A 108 -12.82 -1.08 -6.73
N LEU A 109 -12.38 -1.45 -7.93
CA LEU A 109 -13.25 -1.83 -9.06
C LEU A 109 -13.55 -3.34 -9.06
N ALA A 110 -12.61 -4.17 -8.60
CA ALA A 110 -12.78 -5.62 -8.56
C ALA A 110 -11.88 -6.26 -7.50
N GLY A 111 -12.24 -7.46 -7.05
CA GLY A 111 -11.49 -8.25 -6.08
C GLY A 111 -12.40 -8.86 -5.03
N ASN A 112 -11.88 -9.80 -4.23
CA ASN A 112 -12.63 -10.43 -3.15
C ASN A 112 -12.59 -9.56 -1.88
N ILE A 113 -13.13 -8.35 -1.98
CA ILE A 113 -13.26 -7.39 -0.89
C ILE A 113 -14.72 -6.96 -0.78
N LYS A 114 -15.18 -6.71 0.44
CA LYS A 114 -16.55 -6.31 0.74
C LYS A 114 -16.52 -5.12 1.71
N GLU A 115 -17.61 -4.37 1.75
CA GLU A 115 -17.83 -3.36 2.77
C GLU A 115 -17.69 -3.99 4.18
N GLY A 116 -17.09 -3.25 5.10
CA GLY A 116 -16.81 -3.71 6.46
C GLY A 116 -15.62 -4.68 6.60
N MET A 117 -14.98 -5.12 5.51
CA MET A 117 -13.80 -6.00 5.59
C MET A 117 -12.60 -5.27 6.22
N SER A 118 -12.07 -5.81 7.31
CA SER A 118 -10.86 -5.26 7.93
C SER A 118 -9.60 -5.53 7.09
N LEU A 119 -8.85 -4.47 6.82
CA LEU A 119 -7.56 -4.51 6.13
C LEU A 119 -6.42 -4.11 7.07
N LEU A 120 -5.24 -4.68 6.82
CA LEU A 120 -4.02 -4.32 7.52
C LEU A 120 -3.39 -3.08 6.84
N THR A 121 -3.21 -2.03 7.63
CA THR A 121 -2.52 -0.79 7.22
C THR A 121 -1.13 -0.68 7.84
N ASN A 122 -0.89 -1.35 8.96
CA ASN A 122 0.38 -1.41 9.67
C ASN A 122 0.48 -2.71 10.49
N MET A 123 1.69 -3.08 10.89
CA MET A 123 1.97 -4.17 11.82
C MET A 123 3.17 -3.79 12.69
N VAL A 124 2.99 -3.79 14.01
CA VAL A 124 4.06 -3.59 14.98
C VAL A 124 4.49 -4.96 15.50
N ILE A 125 5.77 -5.29 15.35
CA ILE A 125 6.36 -6.47 16.00
C ILE A 125 6.97 -5.98 17.31
N PRO A 126 6.44 -6.36 18.48
CA PRO A 126 7.07 -6.02 19.75
C PRO A 126 8.45 -6.67 19.80
N ARG A 127 9.45 -5.87 20.18
CA ARG A 127 10.79 -6.36 20.49
C ARG A 127 10.72 -6.78 21.96
N ASN A 128 10.88 -8.07 22.26
CA ASN A 128 11.02 -8.50 23.66
C ASN A 128 12.37 -7.97 24.16
N GLU A 129 12.33 -7.15 25.20
CA GLU A 129 13.47 -6.84 26.07
C GLU A 129 13.69 -7.98 27.07
#